data_AF-A0A9C9KP54-F1
#
_entry.id   AF-A0A9C9KP54-F1
#
_cell.length_a   1.000
_cell.length_b   1.000
_cell.length_c   1.000
_cell.angle_alpha   90.00
_cell.angle_beta   90.00
_cell.angle_gamma   90.00
#
_symmetry.space_group_name_H-M   'P 1'
#
loop_
_entity.id
_entity.type
_entity.pdbx_description
1 polymer ?
#
loop_
_entity_poly.entity_id
_entity_poly.type
_entity_poly.pdbx_seq_one_letter_code
_entity_poly.pdbx_strand_id
1 'polypeptide(L)'
;MVGLRGVGKTVLLDRIRDDAEATGIQTLRIEAPEGRSLPAILAPELRRALLRLSRNEQARELAHRALRGLAGVAIAKPAAAEGVEVNDDALERIVDTTHGYPYFLQEWGKHAWDTADASPITVDDVERGSVTATAALDSSFFSARFDRLTPSEKRYLRAMAELGPELSDVDGNTEDRRGTFS
;
A
#
# COMPACT_ATOMS: atom_id res chain seq x y z
N MET A 1 47.19 24.27 -13.04
CA MET A 1 46.86 23.05 -12.25
C MET A 1 45.77 23.44 -11.26
N VAL A 2 44.50 23.21 -11.59
CA VAL A 2 43.33 23.57 -10.75
C VAL A 2 42.55 22.28 -10.45
N GLY A 3 42.45 21.91 -9.18
CA GLY A 3 41.81 20.68 -8.72
C GLY A 3 40.29 20.77 -8.77
N LEU A 4 39.66 19.79 -9.42
CA LEU A 4 38.21 19.60 -9.50
C LEU A 4 37.68 19.18 -8.12
N ARG A 5 37.18 20.14 -7.35
CA ARG A 5 36.39 19.89 -6.13
C ARG A 5 34.90 19.99 -6.47
N GLY A 6 34.10 18.99 -6.08
CA GLY A 6 32.76 19.28 -5.56
C GLY A 6 31.50 18.77 -6.25
N VAL A 7 31.53 17.97 -7.32
CA VAL A 7 30.28 17.58 -8.02
C VAL A 7 29.66 16.23 -7.64
N GLY A 8 30.42 15.27 -7.10
CA GLY A 8 29.92 13.89 -6.95
C GLY A 8 29.23 13.53 -5.64
N LYS A 9 29.65 14.11 -4.51
CA LYS A 9 29.20 13.65 -3.18
C LYS A 9 27.77 14.07 -2.86
N THR A 10 27.42 15.33 -3.10
CA THR A 10 26.08 15.85 -2.85
C THR A 10 25.07 15.18 -3.77
N VAL A 11 25.41 15.01 -5.05
CA VAL A 11 24.58 14.30 -6.02
C VAL A 11 24.33 12.85 -5.60
N LEU A 12 25.34 12.15 -5.07
CA LEU A 12 25.17 10.79 -4.55
C LEU A 12 24.25 10.75 -3.32
N LEU A 13 24.41 11.68 -2.37
CA LEU A 13 23.57 11.75 -1.17
C LEU A 13 22.13 12.14 -1.50
N ASP A 14 21.94 13.05 -2.46
CA ASP A 14 20.62 13.39 -2.98
C ASP A 14 19.99 12.19 -3.68
N ARG A 15 20.77 11.42 -4.47
CA ARG A 15 20.24 10.22 -5.11
C ARG A 15 19.83 9.14 -4.11
N ILE A 16 20.65 8.87 -3.10
CA ILE A 16 20.32 7.93 -2.01
C ILE A 16 19.07 8.38 -1.27
N ARG A 17 18.93 9.69 -1.02
CA ARG A 17 17.74 10.27 -0.40
C ARG A 17 16.51 10.00 -1.26
N ASP A 18 16.57 10.35 -2.54
CA ASP A 18 15.44 10.24 -3.45
C ASP A 18 15.01 8.77 -3.63
N ASP A 19 15.98 7.84 -3.69
CA ASP A 19 15.72 6.39 -3.76
C ASP A 19 15.06 5.88 -2.45
N ALA A 20 15.47 6.39 -1.29
CA ALA A 20 14.85 6.04 0.01
C ALA A 20 13.43 6.63 0.16
N GLU A 21 13.20 7.87 -0.28
CA GLU A 21 11.86 8.48 -0.24
C GLU A 21 10.89 7.78 -1.19
N ALA A 22 11.36 7.32 -2.35
CA ALA A 22 10.56 6.54 -3.29
C ALA A 22 10.07 5.21 -2.73
N THR A 23 10.76 4.64 -1.73
CA THR A 23 10.37 3.42 -1.03
C THR A 23 9.60 3.69 0.26
N GLY A 24 9.22 4.94 0.53
CA GLY A 24 8.43 5.31 1.72
C GLY A 24 9.26 5.62 2.96
N ILE A 25 10.60 5.55 2.88
CA ILE A 25 11.49 5.91 4.00
C ILE A 25 11.52 7.43 4.13
N GLN A 26 11.18 7.94 5.31
CA GLN A 26 11.33 9.37 5.60
C GLN A 26 12.80 9.71 5.82
N THR A 27 13.29 10.66 5.04
CA THR A 27 14.68 11.12 5.13
C THR A 27 14.78 12.48 5.80
N LEU A 28 15.91 12.72 6.47
CA LEU A 28 16.23 13.97 7.12
C LEU A 28 17.61 14.42 6.66
N ARG A 29 17.70 15.61 6.06
CA ARG A 29 18.99 16.21 5.70
C ARG A 29 19.49 17.07 6.86
N ILE A 30 20.64 16.69 7.41
CA ILE A 30 21.24 17.37 8.55
C ILE A 30 22.64 17.81 8.16
N GLU A 31 22.89 19.12 8.16
CA GLU A 31 24.24 19.66 8.14
C GLU A 31 24.71 19.83 9.58
N ALA A 32 25.94 19.41 9.87
CA ALA A 32 26.54 19.51 11.19
C ALA A 32 27.33 20.82 11.30
N PRO A 33 26.78 21.89 11.90
CA PRO A 33 27.53 23.12 12.14
C PRO A 33 28.55 22.94 13.28
N GLU A 34 29.67 23.65 13.18
CA GLU A 34 30.63 23.77 14.28
C GLU A 34 29.98 24.56 15.44
N GLY A 35 29.97 23.99 16.64
CA GLY A 35 29.53 24.68 17.87
C GLY A 35 28.08 24.43 18.32
N ARG A 36 27.32 23.50 17.72
CA ARG A 36 26.03 23.04 18.27
C ARG A 36 26.08 21.61 18.80
N SER A 37 25.39 21.36 19.90
CA SER A 37 25.22 20.01 20.43
C SER A 37 24.34 19.17 19.48
N LEU A 38 24.70 17.90 19.27
CA LEU A 38 23.94 16.97 18.43
C LEU A 38 22.43 16.90 18.76
N PRO A 39 21.99 16.86 20.04
CA PRO A 39 20.55 16.88 20.37
C PRO A 39 19.82 18.14 19.88
N ALA A 40 20.48 19.30 19.93
CA ALA A 40 19.91 20.57 19.47
C ALA A 40 19.75 20.64 17.94
N ILE A 41 20.50 19.81 17.20
CA ILE A 41 20.38 19.65 15.75
C ILE A 41 19.28 18.62 15.42
N LEU A 42 19.27 17.48 16.12
CA LEU A 42 18.35 16.37 15.85
C LEU A 42 16.90 16.66 16.26
N ALA A 43 16.67 17.27 17.43
CA ALA A 43 15.33 17.44 17.99
C ALA A 43 14.32 18.15 17.06
N PRO A 44 14.63 19.31 16.44
CA PRO A 44 13.69 19.96 15.52
C PRO A 44 13.42 19.15 14.24
N GLU A 45 14.43 18.44 13.73
CA GLU A 45 14.29 17.60 12.54
C GLU A 45 13.44 16.36 12.82
N LEU A 46 13.70 15.68 13.92
CA LEU A 46 12.90 14.54 14.38
C LEU A 46 11.44 14.97 14.61
N ARG A 47 11.21 16.12 15.25
CA ARG A 47 9.85 16.65 15.43
C ARG A 47 9.15 16.88 14.08
N ARG A 48 9.84 17.42 13.08
CA ARG A 48 9.27 17.60 11.74
C ARG A 48 8.96 16.28 11.06
N ALA A 49 9.85 15.29 11.14
CA ALA A 49 9.62 13.96 10.61
C ALA A 49 8.40 13.30 11.26
N LEU A 50 8.31 13.33 12.60
CA LEU A 50 7.19 12.80 13.35
C LEU A 50 5.87 13.50 12.99
N LEU A 51 5.88 14.83 12.85
CA LEU A 51 4.69 15.58 12.43
C LEU A 51 4.26 15.25 10.99
N ARG A 52 5.20 15.00 10.07
CA ARG A 52 4.88 14.57 8.70
C ARG A 52 4.30 13.16 8.68
N LEU A 53 4.92 12.23 9.40
CA LEU A 53 4.42 10.87 9.57
C LEU A 53 3.01 10.86 10.14
N SER A 54 2.79 11.61 11.24
CA SER A 54 1.47 11.72 11.86
C SER A 54 0.42 12.31 10.93
N ARG A 55 0.76 13.31 10.10
CA ARG A 55 -0.16 13.87 9.09
C ARG A 55 -0.50 12.85 8.01
N ASN A 56 0.48 12.08 7.52
CA ASN A 56 0.26 11.07 6.50
C ASN A 56 -0.62 9.92 7.04
N GLU A 57 -0.36 9.49 8.27
CA GLU A 57 -1.18 8.50 8.97
C GLU A 57 -2.62 8.99 9.16
N GLN A 58 -2.80 10.22 9.65
CA GLN A 58 -4.13 10.84 9.77
C GLN A 58 -4.83 10.97 8.41
N ALA A 59 -4.11 11.36 7.35
CA ALA A 59 -4.67 11.45 6.01
C ALA A 59 -5.09 10.08 5.47
N ARG A 60 -4.27 9.04 5.69
CA ARG A 60 -4.58 7.64 5.34
C ARG A 60 -5.83 7.17 6.08
N GLU A 61 -5.91 7.41 7.38
CA GLU A 61 -7.06 7.05 8.21
C GLU A 61 -8.33 7.76 7.75
N LEU A 62 -8.27 9.06 7.46
CA LEU A 62 -9.40 9.81 6.92
C LEU A 62 -9.82 9.29 5.53
N ALA A 63 -8.87 8.99 4.66
CA ALA A 63 -9.15 8.42 3.34
C ALA A 63 -9.80 7.04 3.47
N HIS A 64 -9.27 6.18 4.33
CA HIS A 64 -9.81 4.85 4.58
C HIS A 64 -11.24 4.92 5.13
N ARG A 65 -11.50 5.79 6.12
CA ARG A 65 -12.86 6.07 6.63
C ARG A 65 -13.80 6.58 5.55
N ALA A 66 -13.34 7.48 4.68
CA ALA A 66 -14.14 8.00 3.58
C ALA A 66 -14.48 6.90 2.57
N LEU A 67 -13.51 6.06 2.20
CA LEU A 67 -13.72 4.91 1.31
C LEU A 67 -14.69 3.89 1.91
N ARG A 68 -14.58 3.59 3.20
CA ARG A 68 -15.55 2.73 3.91
C ARG A 68 -16.95 3.34 3.90
N GLY A 69 -17.08 4.65 4.12
CA GLY A 69 -18.35 5.35 3.98
C GLY A 69 -18.95 5.22 2.58
N LEU A 70 -18.12 5.33 1.54
CA LEU A 70 -18.54 5.13 0.14
C LEU A 70 -18.94 3.67 -0.13
N ALA A 71 -18.20 2.69 0.37
CA ALA A 71 -18.54 1.27 0.27
C ALA A 71 -19.88 0.97 0.95
N GLY A 72 -20.14 1.56 2.13
CA GLY A 72 -21.44 1.46 2.79
C GLY A 72 -22.58 2.01 1.94
N VAL A 73 -22.36 3.11 1.21
CA VAL A 73 -23.37 3.66 0.26
C VAL A 73 -23.55 2.76 -0.96
N ALA A 74 -22.47 2.20 -1.50
CA ALA A 74 -22.49 1.43 -2.74
C ALA A 74 -22.95 -0.03 -2.55
N ILE A 75 -22.75 -0.60 -1.36
CA ILE A 75 -22.96 -2.04 -1.09
C ILE A 75 -24.01 -2.21 0.01
N ALA A 76 -23.76 -1.65 1.21
CA ALA A 76 -24.63 -1.88 2.36
C ALA A 76 -26.02 -1.24 2.22
N LYS A 77 -26.14 -0.07 1.58
CA LYS A 77 -27.45 0.55 1.34
C LYS A 77 -28.34 -0.26 0.37
N PRO A 78 -27.86 -0.67 -0.82
CA PRO A 78 -28.61 -1.60 -1.67
C PRO A 78 -28.94 -2.91 -0.96
N ALA A 79 -27.99 -3.47 -0.20
CA ALA A 79 -28.19 -4.67 0.58
C ALA A 79 -29.35 -4.55 1.59
N ALA A 80 -29.35 -3.45 2.35
CA ALA A 80 -30.38 -3.18 3.34
C ALA A 80 -31.76 -2.96 2.72
N ALA A 81 -31.83 -2.41 1.49
CA ALA A 81 -33.10 -2.27 0.76
C ALA A 81 -33.75 -3.63 0.43
N GLU A 82 -32.93 -4.67 0.29
CA GLU A 82 -33.36 -6.06 0.07
C GLU A 82 -33.42 -6.86 1.40
N GLY A 83 -33.31 -6.19 2.56
CA GLY A 83 -33.42 -6.81 3.87
C GLY A 83 -32.17 -7.54 4.37
N VAL A 84 -31.01 -7.27 3.78
CA VAL A 84 -29.73 -7.89 4.16
C VAL A 84 -28.79 -6.86 4.77
N GLU A 85 -28.31 -7.14 5.97
CA GLU A 85 -27.26 -6.36 6.62
C GLU A 85 -25.86 -6.80 6.14
N VAL A 86 -24.90 -5.88 6.20
CA VAL A 86 -23.48 -6.13 5.91
C VAL A 86 -22.68 -5.69 7.12
N ASN A 87 -21.82 -6.57 7.64
CA ASN A 87 -21.00 -6.20 8.77
C ASN A 87 -19.98 -5.11 8.39
N ASP A 88 -19.64 -4.31 9.39
CA ASP A 88 -18.68 -3.23 9.25
C ASP A 88 -17.26 -3.72 8.88
N ASP A 89 -16.86 -4.86 9.45
CA ASP A 89 -15.59 -5.53 9.16
C ASP A 89 -15.56 -6.14 7.75
N ALA A 90 -16.71 -6.63 7.25
CA ALA A 90 -16.86 -7.09 5.87
C ALA A 90 -16.69 -5.92 4.88
N LEU A 91 -17.28 -4.76 5.17
CA LEU A 91 -17.09 -3.54 4.36
C LEU A 91 -15.62 -3.07 4.37
N GLU A 92 -14.97 -3.12 5.53
CA GLU A 92 -13.55 -2.80 5.68
C GLU A 92 -12.69 -3.75 4.83
N ARG A 93 -12.95 -5.07 4.93
CA ARG A 93 -12.25 -6.09 4.12
C ARG A 93 -12.40 -5.86 2.62
N ILE A 94 -13.60 -5.48 2.16
CA ILE A 94 -13.85 -5.15 0.75
C ILE A 94 -13.04 -3.91 0.34
N VAL A 95 -13.02 -2.85 1.15
CA VAL A 95 -12.23 -1.64 0.86
C VAL A 95 -10.74 -1.94 0.80
N ASP A 96 -10.22 -2.73 1.74
CA ASP A 96 -8.80 -3.10 1.76
C ASP A 96 -8.39 -3.93 0.55
N THR A 97 -9.19 -4.94 0.20
CA THR A 97 -8.89 -5.84 -0.93
C THR A 97 -8.94 -5.09 -2.27
N THR A 98 -9.84 -4.13 -2.38
CA THR A 98 -10.08 -3.41 -3.64
C THR A 98 -9.33 -2.07 -3.71
N HIS A 99 -8.65 -1.68 -2.63
CA HIS A 99 -8.09 -0.34 -2.42
C HIS A 99 -9.08 0.80 -2.71
N GLY A 100 -10.38 0.54 -2.58
CA GLY A 100 -11.44 1.52 -2.83
C GLY A 100 -11.74 1.82 -4.30
N TYR A 101 -11.24 1.03 -5.27
CA TYR A 101 -11.57 1.22 -6.68
C TYR A 101 -13.06 0.92 -6.93
N PRO A 102 -13.86 1.87 -7.45
CA PRO A 102 -15.33 1.75 -7.49
C PRO A 102 -15.87 0.49 -8.17
N TYR A 103 -15.25 0.08 -9.28
CA TYR A 103 -15.65 -1.13 -9.99
C TYR A 103 -15.38 -2.39 -9.16
N PHE A 104 -14.20 -2.50 -8.53
CA PHE A 104 -13.86 -3.65 -7.69
C PHE A 104 -14.70 -3.70 -6.41
N LEU A 105 -15.02 -2.55 -5.80
CA LEU A 105 -15.96 -2.50 -4.67
C LEU A 105 -17.30 -3.17 -5.02
N GLN A 106 -17.83 -2.89 -6.21
CA GLN A 106 -19.08 -3.48 -6.67
C GLN A 106 -18.96 -4.98 -6.95
N GLU A 107 -17.91 -5.40 -7.65
CA GLU A 107 -17.69 -6.82 -7.96
C GLU A 107 -17.50 -7.65 -6.68
N TRP A 108 -16.71 -7.17 -5.72
CA TRP A 108 -16.55 -7.84 -4.42
C TRP A 108 -17.83 -7.83 -3.59
N GLY A 109 -18.56 -6.72 -3.56
CA GLY A 109 -19.85 -6.64 -2.88
C GLY A 109 -20.86 -7.65 -3.44
N LYS A 110 -20.93 -7.78 -4.77
CA LYS A 110 -21.79 -8.75 -5.45
C LYS A 110 -21.36 -10.19 -5.14
N HIS A 111 -20.08 -10.52 -5.24
CA HIS A 111 -19.62 -11.87 -4.98
C HIS A 111 -19.76 -12.27 -3.50
N ALA A 112 -19.56 -11.33 -2.57
CA ALA A 112 -19.83 -11.55 -1.15
C ALA A 112 -21.32 -11.81 -0.90
N TRP A 113 -22.20 -11.04 -1.55
CA TRP A 113 -23.64 -11.25 -1.51
C TRP A 113 -24.05 -12.63 -2.04
N ASP A 114 -23.57 -13.00 -3.23
CA ASP A 114 -23.90 -14.27 -3.87
C ASP A 114 -23.39 -15.48 -3.07
N THR A 115 -22.38 -15.27 -2.23
CA THR A 115 -21.77 -16.31 -1.39
C THR A 115 -22.40 -16.39 0.01
N ALA A 116 -22.99 -15.30 0.50
CA ALA A 116 -23.55 -15.25 1.84
C ALA A 116 -24.80 -16.14 1.95
N ASP A 117 -24.76 -17.09 2.89
CA ASP A 117 -25.86 -18.01 3.14
C ASP A 117 -26.98 -17.38 4.00
N ALA A 118 -26.63 -16.33 4.76
CA ALA A 118 -27.55 -15.61 5.63
C ALA A 118 -27.07 -14.16 5.85
N SER A 119 -27.97 -13.33 6.37
CA SER A 119 -27.62 -11.99 6.88
C SER A 119 -27.12 -12.07 8.33
N PRO A 120 -26.16 -11.24 8.75
CA PRO A 120 -25.42 -10.26 7.96
C PRO A 120 -24.30 -10.89 7.10
N ILE A 121 -23.95 -10.24 5.99
CA ILE A 121 -22.75 -10.59 5.21
C ILE A 121 -21.51 -10.35 6.08
N THR A 122 -20.69 -11.38 6.21
CA THR A 122 -19.51 -11.43 7.09
C THR A 122 -18.20 -11.31 6.31
N VAL A 123 -17.09 -11.16 7.03
CA VAL A 123 -15.74 -11.22 6.44
C VAL A 123 -15.50 -12.56 5.73
N ASP A 124 -15.98 -13.68 6.28
CA ASP A 124 -15.81 -14.99 5.65
C ASP A 124 -16.51 -15.06 4.29
N ASP A 125 -17.70 -14.48 4.16
CA ASP A 125 -18.42 -14.39 2.89
C ASP A 125 -17.63 -13.56 1.85
N VAL A 126 -16.99 -12.47 2.29
CA VAL A 126 -16.10 -11.67 1.45
C VAL A 126 -14.88 -12.47 1.02
N GLU A 127 -14.26 -13.23 1.91
CA GLU A 127 -13.07 -14.03 1.59
C GLU A 127 -13.40 -15.18 0.64
N ARG A 128 -14.50 -15.89 0.87
CA ARG A 128 -15.01 -16.92 -0.05
C ARG A 128 -15.37 -16.32 -1.41
N GLY A 129 -16.09 -15.20 -1.43
CA GLY A 129 -16.47 -14.49 -2.66
C GLY A 129 -15.26 -13.92 -3.44
N SER A 130 -14.20 -13.52 -2.74
CA SER A 130 -12.96 -12.99 -3.34
C SER A 130 -12.29 -13.98 -4.29
N VAL A 131 -12.37 -15.28 -4.00
CA VAL A 131 -11.84 -16.35 -4.86
C VAL A 131 -12.52 -16.30 -6.23
N THR A 132 -13.85 -16.18 -6.24
CA THR A 132 -14.64 -16.10 -7.48
C THR A 132 -14.45 -14.76 -8.19
N ALA A 133 -14.42 -13.65 -7.45
CA ALA A 133 -14.20 -12.31 -8.02
C ALA A 133 -12.85 -12.21 -8.75
N THR A 134 -11.79 -12.76 -8.15
CA THR A 134 -10.45 -12.77 -8.75
C THR A 134 -10.41 -13.62 -10.01
N ALA A 135 -10.99 -14.83 -9.98
CA ALA A 135 -11.07 -15.70 -11.15
C ALA A 135 -11.89 -15.07 -12.31
N ALA A 136 -12.97 -14.35 -11.99
CA ALA A 136 -13.75 -13.61 -12.97
C ALA A 136 -12.94 -12.46 -13.60
N LEU A 137 -12.13 -11.75 -12.81
CA LEU A 137 -11.25 -10.69 -13.32
C LEU A 137 -10.11 -11.21 -14.17
N ASP A 138 -9.48 -12.32 -13.79
CA ASP A 138 -8.38 -12.90 -14.55
C ASP A 138 -8.84 -13.30 -15.97
N SER A 139 -10.03 -13.91 -16.06
CA SER A 139 -10.59 -14.36 -17.33
C SER A 139 -11.13 -13.23 -18.20
N SER A 140 -11.79 -12.22 -17.62
CA SER A 140 -12.48 -11.16 -18.39
C SER A 140 -11.67 -9.88 -18.59
N PHE A 141 -10.80 -9.52 -17.63
CA PHE A 141 -10.17 -8.21 -17.57
C PHE A 141 -8.66 -8.27 -17.83
N PHE A 142 -7.94 -9.21 -17.17
CA PHE A 142 -6.49 -9.30 -17.30
C PHE A 142 -6.05 -10.08 -18.54
N SER A 143 -6.64 -11.25 -18.83
CA SER A 143 -6.26 -12.02 -20.03
C SER A 143 -6.49 -11.22 -21.31
N ALA A 144 -7.67 -10.63 -21.48
CA ALA A 144 -8.01 -9.89 -22.69
C ALA A 144 -7.13 -8.64 -22.93
N ARG A 145 -6.69 -7.96 -21.86
CA ARG A 145 -5.75 -6.82 -21.98
C ARG A 145 -4.32 -7.28 -22.16
N PHE A 146 -3.91 -8.30 -21.41
CA PHE A 146 -2.58 -8.89 -21.52
C PHE A 146 -2.36 -9.45 -22.93
N ASP A 147 -3.35 -10.13 -23.52
CA ASP A 147 -3.25 -10.68 -24.88
C ASP A 147 -3.02 -9.62 -25.95
N ARG A 148 -3.50 -8.40 -25.72
CA ARG A 148 -3.31 -7.25 -26.62
C ARG A 148 -1.98 -6.53 -26.43
N LEU A 149 -1.20 -6.88 -25.40
CA LEU A 149 0.13 -6.32 -25.18
C LEU A 149 1.14 -6.90 -26.16
N THR A 150 2.06 -6.05 -26.60
CA THR A 150 3.22 -6.46 -27.38
C THR A 150 4.14 -7.37 -26.55
N PRO A 151 5.01 -8.17 -27.19
CA PRO A 151 5.97 -9.01 -26.48
C PRO A 151 6.88 -8.25 -25.52
N SER A 152 7.19 -6.98 -25.81
CA SER A 152 8.03 -6.13 -24.94
C SER A 152 7.29 -5.63 -23.71
N GLU A 153 6.02 -5.25 -23.83
CA GLU A 153 5.19 -4.85 -22.68
C GLU A 153 4.93 -6.03 -21.74
N LYS A 154 4.70 -7.24 -22.28
CA LYS A 154 4.59 -8.47 -21.48
C LYS A 154 5.85 -8.78 -20.69
N ARG A 155 7.04 -8.63 -21.32
CA ARG A 155 8.34 -8.79 -20.63
C ARG A 155 8.54 -7.74 -19.55
N TYR A 156 8.16 -6.49 -19.81
CA TYR A 156 8.25 -5.41 -18.84
C TYR A 156 7.35 -5.66 -17.63
N LEU A 157 6.08 -6.04 -17.82
CA LEU A 157 5.18 -6.37 -16.73
C LEU A 157 5.65 -7.57 -15.91
N ARG A 158 6.22 -8.60 -16.56
CA ARG A 158 6.82 -9.74 -15.85
C ARG A 158 8.01 -9.30 -15.00
N ALA A 159 8.90 -8.47 -15.53
CA ALA A 159 10.03 -7.93 -14.77
C ALA A 159 9.54 -7.07 -13.58
N MET A 160 8.48 -6.27 -13.75
CA MET A 160 7.89 -5.49 -12.66
C MET A 160 7.20 -6.38 -11.60
N ALA A 161 6.61 -7.50 -12.00
CA ALA A 161 5.99 -8.46 -11.07
C ALA A 161 7.02 -9.33 -10.33
N GLU A 162 8.13 -9.67 -10.99
CA GLU A 162 9.29 -10.34 -10.37
C GLU A 162 10.01 -9.44 -9.36
N LEU A 163 9.91 -8.12 -9.53
CA LEU A 163 10.29 -7.10 -8.54
C LEU A 163 9.21 -6.88 -7.45
N GLY A 164 8.26 -7.81 -7.32
CA GLY A 164 7.19 -7.82 -6.31
C GLY A 164 7.71 -7.78 -4.86
N PRO A 165 6.83 -7.93 -3.83
CA PRO A 165 6.90 -7.27 -2.52
C PRO A 165 8.03 -7.67 -1.55
N GLU A 166 9.25 -7.93 -2.01
CA GLU A 166 10.47 -7.91 -1.19
C GLU A 166 10.78 -6.50 -0.62
N LEU A 167 9.99 -5.48 -0.97
CA LEU A 167 10.06 -4.12 -0.43
C LEU A 167 8.96 -3.77 0.59
N SER A 168 8.03 -4.68 0.92
CA SER A 168 7.03 -4.46 1.99
C SER A 168 7.21 -5.34 3.23
N ASP A 169 8.04 -6.39 3.17
CA ASP A 169 8.29 -7.33 4.28
C ASP A 169 9.69 -7.15 4.93
N VAL A 170 10.19 -5.90 5.01
CA VAL A 170 11.43 -5.60 5.76
C VAL A 170 11.14 -5.05 7.17
N ASP A 171 9.89 -5.05 7.61
CA ASP A 171 9.53 -4.78 9.01
C ASP A 171 9.09 -6.07 9.72
N GLY A 172 9.97 -6.56 10.61
CA GLY A 172 9.57 -7.43 11.71
C GLY A 172 10.04 -8.89 11.68
N ASN A 173 11.35 -9.14 11.56
CA ASN A 173 12.11 -10.09 12.41
C ASN A 173 13.49 -10.39 11.77
N THR A 174 14.48 -9.55 12.05
CA THR A 174 15.90 -9.93 11.96
C THR A 174 16.49 -10.02 13.35
N GLU A 175 15.94 -10.93 14.17
CA GLU A 175 16.72 -11.52 15.25
C GLU A 175 16.90 -13.02 15.03
N ASP A 176 18.17 -13.39 15.16
CA ASP A 176 18.73 -14.73 15.24
C ASP A 176 18.97 -15.53 13.95
N ARG A 177 20.04 -15.15 13.22
CA ARG A 177 21.02 -16.12 12.69
C ARG A 177 22.44 -15.55 12.79
N ARG A 178 22.99 -15.51 14.01
CA ARG A 178 24.44 -15.46 14.24
C ARG A 178 24.84 -16.53 15.26
N GLY A 179 25.63 -17.49 14.79
CA GLY A 179 26.23 -18.58 15.57
C GLY A 179 25.83 -19.91 14.94
N THR A 180 26.71 -20.72 14.37
CA THR A 180 28.05 -21.10 14.82
C THR A 180 28.92 -21.47 13.62
N PHE A 181 30.06 -20.78 13.47
CA PHE A 181 31.25 -21.38 12.87
C PHE A 181 32.10 -21.89 14.04
N SER A 182 32.24 -23.21 14.13
CA SER A 182 33.43 -23.86 14.68
C SER A 182 33.61 -25.21 14.00
#